data_AF-A0AAV4EKU0-F1
#
_entry.id   AF-A0AAV4EKU0-F1
#
_cell.length_a   1.000
_cell.length_b   1.000
_cell.length_c   1.000
_cell.angle_alpha   90.00
_cell.angle_beta   90.00
_cell.angle_gamma   90.00
#
_symmetry.space_group_name_H-M   'P 1'
#
loop_
_entity.id
_entity.type
_entity.pdbx_description
1 polymer ?
#
loop_
_entity_poly.entity_id
_entity_poly.type
_entity_poly.pdbx_seq_one_letter_code
_entity_poly.pdbx_strand_id
1 'polypeptide(L)'
;MMLFISKCFKEDKDKKSLLFSARCPSGRFGNDCQLSCRCQAGEPCNEVTGVCPGNCSDGWSGPNCQRQNVALGMPTEMKTTAWTKGSLAVDGDIKTCVTSSSNRTGWWRVDLLNSRLIYFIEIHLGETINT
;
A
#
# COMPACT_ATOMS: atom_id res chain seq x y z
N MET A 1 48.34 -18.68 -10.64
CA MET A 1 48.28 -18.56 -9.17
C MET A 1 47.51 -17.28 -8.88
N MET A 2 46.33 -17.20 -8.28
CA MET A 2 45.50 -18.07 -7.41
C MET A 2 44.25 -18.57 -8.18
N LEU A 3 43.93 -19.87 -8.22
CA LEU A 3 43.22 -20.72 -7.24
C LEU A 3 41.71 -20.39 -7.06
N PHE A 4 40.89 -21.04 -7.88
CA PHE A 4 39.47 -21.30 -7.60
C PHE A 4 39.37 -22.24 -6.40
N ILE A 5 38.64 -21.85 -5.35
CA ILE A 5 38.17 -22.80 -4.34
C ILE A 5 36.64 -22.78 -4.37
N SER A 6 36.09 -23.57 -5.29
CA SER A 6 34.75 -24.14 -5.17
C SER A 6 34.80 -25.08 -3.97
N LYS A 7 34.32 -24.67 -2.80
CA LYS A 7 34.14 -25.64 -1.70
C LYS A 7 32.99 -26.57 -2.06
N CYS A 8 33.29 -27.86 -2.14
CA CYS A 8 32.29 -28.93 -2.09
C CYS A 8 31.34 -28.69 -0.91
N PHE A 9 30.05 -28.57 -1.17
CA PHE A 9 29.04 -28.66 -0.13
C PHE A 9 28.87 -30.14 0.22
N LYS A 10 29.31 -30.50 1.43
CA LYS A 10 29.05 -31.81 2.02
C LYS A 10 27.61 -31.80 2.52
N GLU A 11 26.78 -32.75 2.07
CA GLU A 11 25.50 -33.02 2.74
C GLU A 11 25.78 -33.64 4.12
N ASP A 12 25.98 -32.79 5.13
CA ASP A 12 26.02 -33.24 6.53
C ASP A 12 24.58 -33.35 7.06
N LYS A 13 24.05 -34.57 7.08
CA LYS A 13 22.73 -34.95 7.59
C LYS A 13 22.64 -35.05 9.12
N ASP A 14 23.40 -34.28 9.90
CA ASP A 14 23.41 -34.41 11.37
C ASP A 14 23.72 -33.12 12.17
N LYS A 15 23.04 -32.01 11.85
CA LYS A 15 22.91 -30.86 12.78
C LYS A 15 21.47 -30.34 12.86
N LYS A 16 20.61 -31.07 13.57
CA LYS A 16 19.44 -30.48 14.21
C LYS A 16 19.91 -29.73 15.46
N SER A 17 19.44 -28.48 15.62
CA SER A 17 19.60 -27.60 16.80
C SER A 17 20.75 -26.57 16.78
N LEU A 18 20.71 -25.64 15.83
CA LEU A 18 21.06 -24.23 16.07
C LEU A 18 19.91 -23.39 15.51
N LEU A 19 19.25 -22.64 16.39
CA LEU A 19 17.99 -21.93 16.18
C LEU A 19 18.14 -20.83 15.11
N PHE A 20 17.71 -21.10 13.88
CA PHE A 20 17.36 -20.06 12.90
C PHE A 20 15.84 -19.93 12.93
N SER A 21 15.32 -18.91 13.60
CA SER A 21 13.95 -18.46 13.32
C SER A 21 14.00 -17.83 11.92
N ALA A 22 13.79 -18.64 10.89
CA ALA A 22 13.74 -18.27 9.48
C ALA A 22 12.53 -17.38 9.12
N ARG A 23 12.03 -16.62 10.09
CA ARG A 23 10.77 -15.90 10.02
C ARG A 23 11.03 -14.42 10.23
N CYS A 24 10.52 -13.59 9.32
CA CYS A 24 10.66 -12.16 9.45
C CYS A 24 9.95 -11.67 10.72
N PRO A 25 10.48 -10.62 11.38
CA PRO A 25 9.73 -9.96 12.44
C PRO A 25 8.34 -9.53 11.94
N SER A 26 7.34 -9.59 12.80
CA SER A 26 5.97 -9.18 12.44
C SER A 26 5.96 -7.81 11.76
N GLY A 27 5.25 -7.71 10.63
CA GLY A 27 5.20 -6.49 9.83
C GLY A 27 6.33 -6.36 8.80
N ARG A 28 7.20 -7.36 8.65
CA ARG A 28 8.28 -7.39 7.65
C ARG A 28 8.23 -8.63 6.77
N PHE A 29 8.75 -8.50 5.56
CA PHE A 29 8.80 -9.59 4.58
C PHE A 29 9.94 -9.40 3.56
N GLY A 30 10.09 -10.39 2.68
CA GLY A 30 11.06 -10.36 1.57
C GLY A 30 12.48 -10.71 2.00
N ASN A 31 13.43 -10.58 1.06
CA ASN A 31 14.82 -10.93 1.33
C ASN A 31 15.38 -10.12 2.51
N ASP A 32 16.00 -10.80 3.47
CA ASP A 32 16.55 -10.23 4.69
C ASP A 32 15.56 -9.34 5.50
N CYS A 33 14.24 -9.54 5.31
CA CYS A 33 13.18 -8.79 6.02
C CYS A 33 13.27 -7.26 5.85
N GLN A 34 13.75 -6.82 4.70
CA GLN A 34 13.94 -5.40 4.40
C GLN A 34 12.64 -4.68 4.03
N LEU A 35 11.62 -5.41 3.57
CA LEU A 35 10.33 -4.83 3.20
C LEU A 35 9.39 -4.81 4.41
N SER A 36 8.59 -3.75 4.51
CA SER A 36 7.59 -3.60 5.58
C SER A 36 6.18 -3.63 5.00
N CYS A 37 5.23 -4.22 5.71
CA CYS A 37 3.81 -4.24 5.36
C CYS A 37 2.98 -3.47 6.41
N ARG A 38 1.79 -3.01 6.02
CA ARG A 38 0.87 -2.23 6.89
C ARG A 38 -0.53 -2.84 6.89
N CYS A 39 -0.63 -4.09 7.32
CA CYS A 39 -1.91 -4.77 7.50
C CYS A 39 -2.72 -4.12 8.64
N GLN A 40 -4.02 -4.38 8.68
CA GLN A 40 -4.89 -3.98 9.78
C GLN A 40 -4.35 -4.49 11.14
N ALA A 41 -4.54 -3.67 12.19
CA ALA A 41 -3.91 -3.89 13.50
C ALA A 41 -4.10 -5.31 14.04
N GLY A 42 -2.99 -5.99 14.33
CA GLY A 42 -2.94 -7.34 14.90
C GLY A 42 -2.62 -8.45 13.89
N GLU A 43 -2.74 -8.18 12.59
CA GLU A 43 -2.51 -9.20 11.56
C GLU A 43 -1.09 -9.12 10.98
N PRO A 44 -0.23 -10.13 11.17
CA PRO A 44 1.06 -10.19 10.48
C PRO A 44 0.85 -10.50 8.99
N CYS A 45 1.57 -9.81 8.10
CA CYS A 45 1.64 -10.22 6.71
C CYS A 45 2.44 -11.52 6.54
N ASN A 46 2.24 -12.18 5.41
CA ASN A 46 3.07 -13.29 4.99
C ASN A 46 4.54 -12.86 4.88
N GLU A 47 5.44 -13.58 5.56
CA GLU A 47 6.88 -13.25 5.64
C GLU A 47 7.64 -13.35 4.31
N VAL A 48 7.12 -14.12 3.34
CA VAL A 48 7.73 -14.27 2.02
C VAL A 48 7.14 -13.27 1.04
N THR A 49 5.80 -13.21 0.95
CA THR A 49 5.12 -12.43 -0.09
C THR A 49 4.76 -11.01 0.35
N GLY A 50 4.63 -10.76 1.65
CA GLY A 50 4.16 -9.48 2.21
C GLY A 50 2.65 -9.30 2.16
N VAL A 51 1.91 -10.28 1.65
CA VAL A 51 0.45 -10.21 1.51
C VAL A 51 -0.21 -10.23 2.88
N CYS A 52 -1.16 -9.32 3.08
CA CYS A 52 -1.98 -9.27 4.29
C CYS A 52 -3.14 -10.27 4.19
N PRO A 53 -3.46 -11.02 5.27
CA PRO A 53 -4.58 -11.97 5.27
C PRO A 53 -5.95 -11.29 5.20
N GLY A 54 -6.04 -10.01 5.58
CA GLY A 54 -7.23 -9.18 5.47
C GLY A 54 -6.95 -7.87 4.73
N ASN A 55 -7.51 -6.78 5.22
CA ASN A 55 -7.34 -5.46 4.63
C ASN A 55 -6.06 -4.75 5.10
N CYS A 56 -5.67 -3.74 4.33
CA CYS A 56 -4.66 -2.79 4.76
C CYS A 56 -5.18 -1.89 5.88
N SER A 57 -4.26 -1.38 6.69
CA SER A 57 -4.57 -0.29 7.62
C SER A 57 -5.08 0.93 6.86
N ASP A 58 -5.86 1.78 7.54
CA ASP A 58 -6.40 3.01 6.97
C ASP A 58 -5.32 3.86 6.30
N GLY A 59 -5.59 4.28 5.06
CA GLY A 59 -4.65 5.04 4.24
C GLY A 59 -3.53 4.21 3.61
N TRP A 60 -3.58 2.88 3.66
CA TRP A 60 -2.65 1.99 2.97
C TRP A 60 -3.37 1.12 1.94
N SER A 61 -2.67 0.80 0.84
CA SER A 61 -3.21 -0.02 -0.25
C SER A 61 -2.12 -0.85 -0.96
N GLY A 62 -2.54 -1.55 -2.01
CA GLY A 62 -1.69 -2.45 -2.80
C GLY A 62 -1.58 -3.86 -2.18
N PRO A 63 -1.01 -4.82 -2.91
CA PRO A 63 -1.01 -6.25 -2.53
C PRO A 63 -0.32 -6.53 -1.20
N ASN A 64 0.65 -5.69 -0.82
CA ASN A 64 1.43 -5.83 0.40
C ASN A 64 1.22 -4.65 1.38
N CYS A 65 0.19 -3.83 1.16
CA CYS A 65 -0.11 -2.64 1.96
C CYS A 65 1.09 -1.68 2.10
N GLN A 66 1.76 -1.39 0.98
CA GLN A 66 2.96 -0.54 0.91
C GLN A 66 2.71 0.81 0.24
N ARG A 67 1.52 1.00 -0.32
CA ARG A 67 1.12 2.24 -0.98
C ARG A 67 0.40 3.12 0.03
N GLN A 68 1.01 4.24 0.41
CA GLN A 68 0.39 5.19 1.34
C GLN A 68 -0.44 6.22 0.57
N ASN A 69 -1.70 6.39 0.97
CA ASN A 69 -2.53 7.51 0.57
C ASN A 69 -2.11 8.77 1.35
N VAL A 70 -1.24 9.56 0.75
CA VAL A 70 -0.73 10.81 1.34
C VAL A 70 -1.75 11.96 1.34
N ALA A 71 -2.89 11.78 0.66
CA ALA A 71 -3.96 12.76 0.58
C ALA A 71 -5.08 12.53 1.61
N LEU A 72 -5.08 11.39 2.31
CA LEU A 72 -6.09 11.06 3.31
C LEU A 72 -6.10 12.12 4.43
N GLY A 73 -7.28 12.69 4.68
CA GLY A 73 -7.49 13.72 5.71
C GLY A 73 -6.87 15.09 5.40
N MET A 74 -6.30 15.28 4.21
CA MET A 74 -5.75 16.57 3.80
C MET A 74 -6.86 17.55 3.36
N PRO A 75 -6.65 18.87 3.48
CA PRO A 75 -7.61 19.86 3.00
C PRO A 75 -7.92 19.70 1.52
N THR A 76 -9.20 19.71 1.18
CA THR A 76 -9.67 19.62 -0.21
C THR A 76 -10.48 20.85 -0.58
N GLU A 77 -10.32 21.28 -1.82
CA GLU A 77 -11.18 22.28 -2.45
C GLU A 77 -11.72 21.72 -3.74
N MET A 78 -12.95 22.08 -4.06
CA MET A 78 -13.56 21.68 -5.31
C MET A 78 -14.55 22.72 -5.79
N LYS A 79 -14.74 22.75 -7.10
CA LYS A 79 -15.85 23.43 -7.76
C LYS A 79 -16.73 22.38 -8.40
N THR A 80 -17.89 22.15 -7.81
CA THR A 80 -18.93 21.26 -8.36
C THR A 80 -20.31 21.87 -8.17
N THR A 81 -21.25 21.43 -8.97
CA THR A 81 -22.69 21.73 -8.86
C THR A 81 -23.45 20.63 -8.10
N ALA A 82 -22.77 19.55 -7.67
CA ALA A 82 -23.35 18.46 -6.91
C ALA A 82 -23.13 18.62 -5.38
N TRP A 83 -24.03 18.04 -4.58
CA TRP A 83 -23.94 17.98 -3.11
C TRP A 83 -22.96 16.90 -2.63
N THR A 84 -21.73 16.92 -3.13
CA THR A 84 -20.65 16.02 -2.67
C THR A 84 -19.60 16.79 -1.88
N LYS A 85 -18.57 16.11 -1.37
CA LYS A 85 -17.44 16.74 -0.66
C LYS A 85 -16.15 16.33 -1.35
N GLY A 86 -15.21 17.27 -1.52
CA GLY A 86 -13.91 16.98 -2.15
C GLY A 86 -13.11 15.90 -1.40
N SER A 87 -13.34 15.76 -0.09
CA SER A 87 -12.73 14.72 0.73
C SER A 87 -13.04 13.30 0.26
N LEU A 88 -14.19 13.07 -0.40
CA LEU A 88 -14.55 11.76 -0.96
C LEU A 88 -13.65 11.33 -2.12
N ALA A 89 -12.90 12.26 -2.73
CA ALA A 89 -11.94 11.92 -3.80
C ALA A 89 -10.61 11.39 -3.25
N VAL A 90 -10.38 11.50 -1.93
CA VAL A 90 -9.09 11.21 -1.30
C VAL A 90 -9.21 10.32 -0.06
N ASP A 91 -10.40 9.82 0.27
CA ASP A 91 -10.65 8.99 1.45
C ASP A 91 -10.28 7.51 1.25
N GLY A 92 -10.11 7.07 0.00
CA GLY A 92 -9.78 5.70 -0.35
C GLY A 92 -10.99 4.76 -0.42
N ASP A 93 -12.21 5.26 -0.22
CA ASP A 93 -13.43 4.47 -0.39
C ASP A 93 -13.95 4.55 -1.83
N ILE A 94 -13.61 3.53 -2.62
CA ILE A 94 -14.03 3.42 -4.04
C ILE A 94 -15.54 3.29 -4.24
N LYS A 95 -16.33 3.08 -3.18
CA LYS A 95 -17.79 3.03 -3.24
C LYS A 95 -18.42 4.42 -3.21
N THR A 96 -17.67 5.42 -2.75
CA THR A 96 -18.11 6.81 -2.74
C THR A 96 -17.35 7.60 -3.81
N CYS A 97 -17.98 8.63 -4.38
CA CYS A 97 -17.40 9.40 -5.47
C CYS A 97 -17.74 10.88 -5.34
N VAL A 98 -16.82 11.74 -5.77
CA VAL A 98 -17.12 13.13 -6.08
C VAL A 98 -17.77 13.19 -7.45
N THR A 99 -18.90 13.87 -7.55
CA THR A 99 -19.66 13.98 -8.81
C THR A 99 -19.75 15.44 -9.27
N SER A 100 -19.90 15.64 -10.58
CA SER A 100 -20.18 16.94 -11.20
C SER A 100 -21.36 16.76 -12.15
N SER A 101 -22.34 17.66 -12.10
CA SER A 101 -23.67 17.42 -12.68
C SER A 101 -23.91 18.00 -14.08
N SER A 102 -22.91 18.49 -14.82
CA SER A 102 -22.91 18.64 -16.31
C SER A 102 -21.91 19.66 -16.86
N ASN A 103 -21.28 20.49 -16.03
CA ASN A 103 -20.36 21.52 -16.51
C ASN A 103 -18.91 20.99 -16.54
N ARG A 104 -18.27 20.99 -17.72
CA ARG A 104 -16.87 20.54 -17.94
C ARG A 104 -15.82 21.42 -17.23
N THR A 105 -16.27 22.35 -16.37
CA THR A 105 -15.43 23.25 -15.57
C THR A 105 -15.25 22.77 -14.14
N GLY A 106 -15.79 21.59 -13.79
CA GLY A 106 -15.62 21.02 -12.47
C GLY A 106 -14.15 20.67 -12.21
N TRP A 107 -13.64 21.02 -11.05
CA TRP A 107 -12.28 20.69 -10.64
C TRP A 107 -12.24 20.37 -9.15
N TRP A 108 -11.25 19.59 -8.75
CA TRP A 108 -10.90 19.38 -7.35
C TRP A 108 -9.39 19.54 -7.19
N ARG A 109 -8.96 19.92 -5.99
CA ARG A 109 -7.56 19.92 -5.57
C ARG A 109 -7.45 19.49 -4.12
N VAL A 110 -6.31 18.95 -3.77
CA VAL A 110 -5.93 18.62 -2.39
C VAL A 110 -4.63 19.34 -2.06
N ASP A 111 -4.57 19.98 -0.90
CA ASP A 111 -3.35 20.60 -0.39
C ASP A 111 -2.66 19.64 0.59
N LEU A 112 -1.48 19.15 0.23
CA LEU A 112 -0.71 18.22 1.07
C LEU A 112 -0.01 18.90 2.26
N LEU A 113 -0.15 20.24 2.35
CA LEU A 113 0.42 21.15 3.35
C LEU A 113 1.95 21.23 3.36
N ASN A 114 2.63 20.23 2.79
CA ASN A 114 4.08 20.10 2.70
C ASN A 114 4.46 19.36 1.42
N SER A 115 5.72 19.48 1.00
CA SER A 115 6.26 18.66 -0.08
C SER A 115 6.25 17.18 0.30
N ARG A 116 5.59 16.36 -0.51
CA ARG A 116 5.55 14.90 -0.37
C ARG A 116 5.95 14.24 -1.68
N LEU A 117 6.61 13.09 -1.59
CA LEU A 117 6.89 12.26 -2.75
C LEU A 117 5.63 11.51 -3.13
N ILE A 118 5.17 11.72 -4.36
CA ILE A 118 4.03 11.02 -4.96
C ILE A 118 4.60 10.05 -5.99
N TYR A 119 4.52 8.76 -5.70
CA TYR A 119 5.06 7.72 -6.59
C TYR A 119 4.02 7.25 -7.62
N PHE A 120 2.74 7.35 -7.29
CA PHE A 120 1.63 6.93 -8.14
C PHE A 120 0.40 7.79 -7.82
N ILE A 121 -0.49 7.90 -8.80
CA ILE A 121 -1.83 8.46 -8.66
C ILE A 121 -2.78 7.44 -9.28
N GLU A 122 -3.70 6.92 -8.48
CA GLU A 122 -4.74 6.01 -8.94
C GLU A 122 -6.07 6.77 -8.95
N ILE A 123 -6.76 6.78 -10.09
CA ILE A 123 -8.07 7.41 -10.25
C ILE A 123 -9.08 6.31 -10.59
N HIS A 124 -10.07 6.13 -9.73
CA HIS A 124 -11.20 5.25 -9.98
C HIS A 124 -12.36 6.05 -10.54
N LEU A 125 -12.81 5.66 -11.73
CA LEU A 125 -14.00 6.24 -12.34
C LEU A 125 -15.21 5.46 -11.82
N GLY A 126 -16.10 6.14 -11.12
CA GLY A 126 -17.37 5.55 -10.72
C GLY A 126 -18.24 5.26 -11.95
N GLU A 127 -18.90 4.10 -11.98
CA GLU A 127 -19.96 3.87 -12.95
C GLU A 127 -21.15 4.76 -12.59
N THR A 128 -21.57 5.63 -13.51
CA THR A 128 -22.85 6.33 -13.38
C THR A 128 -23.94 5.27 -13.32
N ILE A 129 -24.60 5.12 -12.17
CA ILE A 129 -25.88 4.42 -12.11
C ILE A 129 -26.84 5.28 -12.91
N ASN A 130 -27.00 4.95 -14.20
CA ASN A 130 -28.07 5.46 -15.03
C ASN A 130 -29.37 4.94 -14.41
N THR A 131 -30.04 5.78 -13.62
CA THR A 131 -31.47 5.61 -13.29
C THR A 131 -32.31 5.97 -14.50
#